data_AF-A0A412CI09-F1
#
_entry.id   AF-A0A412CI09-F1
#
_cell.length_a   1.000
_cell.length_b   1.000
_cell.length_c   1.000
_cell.angle_alpha   90.00
_cell.angle_beta   90.00
_cell.angle_gamma   90.00
#
_symmetry.space_group_name_H-M   'P 1'
#
loop_
_entity.id
_entity.type
_entity.pdbx_description
1 polymer ?
#
loop_
_entity_poly.entity_id
_entity_poly.type
_entity_poly.pdbx_seq_one_letter_code
_entity_poly.pdbx_strand_id
1 'polypeptide(L)' 'MLKTVIYARYSSDKQNEQSIEGQIHECEQFAKTHDMIIIKHYINHILSDTTNNLQNIHYINLQLC' A
#
# COMPACT_ATOMS: atom_id res chain seq x y z
N MET A 1 -12.37 8.88 -12.60
CA MET A 1 -11.19 8.00 -12.55
C MET A 1 -10.27 8.47 -11.43
N LEU A 2 -10.13 7.67 -10.37
CA LEU A 2 -9.45 8.07 -9.14
C LEU A 2 -7.97 7.66 -9.21
N LYS A 3 -7.05 8.59 -8.97
CA LYS A 3 -5.62 8.27 -8.86
C LYS A 3 -5.35 7.78 -7.44
N THR A 4 -4.81 6.57 -7.32
CA THR A 4 -4.56 5.90 -6.06
C THR A 4 -3.11 5.46 -5.94
N VAL A 5 -2.68 5.26 -4.70
CA VAL A 5 -1.34 4.81 -4.35
C VAL A 5 -1.50 3.61 -3.44
N ILE A 6 -0.70 2.57 -3.70
CA ILE A 6 -0.63 1.39 -2.83
C ILE A 6 0.51 1.63 -1.83
N TYR A 7 0.21 1.48 -0.54
CA TYR A 7 1.19 1.51 0.53
C TYR A 7 1.20 0.14 1.21
N ALA A 8 2.28 -0.62 0.98
CA ALA A 8 2.53 -1.91 1.61
C ALA A 8 3.65 -1.77 2.64
N ARG A 9 3.56 -2.53 3.73
CA ARG A 9 4.51 -2.42 4.83
C ARG A 9 4.77 -3.77 5.49
N TYR A 10 5.98 -3.93 6.01
CA TYR A 10 6.30 -5.04 6.89
C TYR A 10 5.76 -4.71 8.28
N SER A 11 4.92 -5.57 8.86
CA SER A 11 4.40 -5.39 10.23
C SER A 11 5.28 -6.05 11.30
N SER A 12 6.23 -6.89 10.90
CA SER A 12 7.24 -7.46 11.79
C SER A 12 8.46 -7.94 11.00
N ASP A 13 9.58 -8.11 11.70
CA ASP A 13 10.84 -8.65 11.15
C ASP A 13 10.70 -10.09 10.64
N LYS A 14 9.57 -10.76 10.95
CA LYS A 14 9.26 -12.14 10.54
C LYS A 14 8.50 -12.22 9.22
N GLN A 15 8.11 -11.09 8.63
CA GLN A 15 7.47 -11.08 7.32
C GLN A 15 8.51 -11.19 6.20
N ASN A 16 8.16 -11.94 5.16
CA ASN A 16 8.97 -12.14 3.96
C ASN A 16 8.41 -11.31 2.79
N GLU A 17 9.18 -11.22 1.70
CA GLU A 17 8.77 -10.49 0.48
C GLU A 17 7.42 -10.96 -0.07
N GLN A 18 7.11 -12.26 0.07
CA GLN A 18 5.82 -12.82 -0.33
C GLN A 18 4.63 -12.17 0.40
N SER A 19 4.81 -11.72 1.64
CA SER A 19 3.76 -11.04 2.41
C SER A 19 3.46 -9.63 1.87
N ILE A 20 4.47 -8.95 1.32
CA ILE A 20 4.30 -7.65 0.66
C ILE A 20 3.66 -7.82 -0.72
N GLU A 21 4.10 -8.82 -1.49
CA GLU A 21 3.50 -9.16 -2.78
C GLU A 21 2.01 -9.47 -2.64
N GLY A 22 1.61 -10.21 -1.60
CA GLY A 22 0.21 -10.46 -1.27
C GLY A 22 -0.59 -9.18 -1.00
N GLN A 23 -0.06 -8.28 -0.17
CA GLN A 23 -0.69 -6.97 0.11
C GLN A 23 -0.90 -6.14 -1.17
N ILE A 24 0.13 -6.09 -2.03
CA ILE A 24 0.06 -5.38 -3.31
C ILE A 24 -1.00 -6.01 -4.22
N HIS A 25 -1.01 -7.33 -4.33
CA HIS A 25 -1.98 -8.05 -5.15
C HIS A 25 -3.42 -7.78 -4.74
N GLU A 26 -3.72 -7.82 -3.43
CA GLU A 26 -5.06 -7.50 -2.92
C GLU A 26 -5.47 -6.05 -3.22
N CYS A 27 -4.55 -5.10 -3.05
CA CYS A 27 -4.79 -3.69 -3.38
C CYS A 27 -4.99 -3.47 -4.88
N GLU A 28 -4.28 -4.19 -5.73
CA GLU A 28 -4.45 -4.15 -7.18
C GLU A 28 -5.82 -4.66 -7.62
N GLN A 29 -6.29 -5.77 -7.04
CA GLN A 29 -7.65 -6.27 -7.30
C GLN A 29 -8.72 -5.28 -6.85
N PHE A 30 -8.52 -4.65 -5.68
CA PHE A 30 -9.42 -3.60 -5.20
C PHE A 30 -9.44 -2.39 -6.15
N ALA A 31 -8.28 -1.88 -6.54
CA ALA A 31 -8.19 -0.75 -7.47
C ALA A 31 -8.86 -1.06 -8.83
N LYS A 32 -8.62 -2.27 -9.35
CA LYS A 32 -9.20 -2.73 -10.63
C LYS A 32 -10.72 -2.83 -10.59
N THR A 33 -11.29 -3.28 -9.47
CA THR A 33 -12.75 -3.42 -9.30
C THR A 33 -13.47 -2.08 -9.07
N HIS A 34 -12.74 -1.01 -8.76
CA HIS A 34 -13.29 0.30 -8.41
C HIS A 34 -12.85 1.43 -9.37
N ASP A 35 -12.43 1.10 -10.59
CA ASP A 35 -12.00 2.06 -11.62
C ASP A 35 -10.95 3.08 -11.14
N MET A 36 -10.03 2.60 -10.30
CA MET A 36 -8.91 3.38 -9.79
C MET A 36 -7.65 3.14 -10.64
N ILE A 37 -6.87 4.19 -10.86
CA ILE A 37 -5.55 4.10 -11.48
C ILE A 37 -4.49 4.16 -10.40
N ILE A 38 -3.71 3.09 -10.31
CA ILE A 38 -2.55 3.05 -9.44
C ILE A 38 -1.42 3.84 -10.11
N ILE A 39 -0.94 4.88 -9.43
CA ILE A 39 0.14 5.73 -9.94
C ILE A 39 1.50 5.40 -9.32
N LYS A 40 1.53 4.72 -8.17
CA LYS A 40 2.76 4.35 -7.46
C LYS A 40 2.52 3.30 -6.39
N HIS A 41 3.53 2.46 -6.17
CA HIS A 41 3.65 1.58 -5.00
C HIS A 41 4.70 2.16 -4.04
N TYR A 42 4.38 2.19 -2.76
CA TYR A 42 5.33 2.49 -1.69
C TYR A 42 5.44 1.26 -0.79
N ILE A 43 6.66 0.76 -0.61
CA ILE A 43 6.96 -0.38 0.26
C ILE A 43 7.85 0.15 1.38
N ASN A 44 7.38 0.07 2.62
CA ASN A 44 8.18 0.50 3.77
C ASN A 44 8.82 -0.71 4.46
N HIS A 45 10.15 -0.80 4.38
CA HIS A 45 10.93 -1.94 4.85
C HIS A 45 11.27 -1.89 6.36
N ILE A 46 11.32 -0.73 7.03
CA ILE A 46 11.70 -0.64 8.46
C ILE A 46 11.02 0.55 9.15
N LEU A 47 10.52 0.31 10.37
CA LEU A 47 9.83 1.22 11.30
C LEU A 47 10.66 2.44 11.71
N SER A 48 10.63 3.49 10.92
CA SER A 48 10.65 4.88 11.38
C SER A 48 10.46 5.70 10.13
N ASP A 49 9.31 6.36 9.97
CA ASP A 49 9.33 7.77 9.62
C ASP A 49 7.91 8.32 9.58
N THR A 50 7.66 9.12 10.63
CA THR A 50 7.05 10.44 10.56
C THR A 50 5.90 10.61 9.56
N THR A 51 4.70 10.60 10.11
CA THR A 51 3.51 11.35 9.68
C THR A 51 3.89 12.61 8.89
N ASN A 52 3.80 12.57 7.56
CA ASN A 52 3.95 13.80 6.79
C ASN A 52 3.10 13.82 5.51
N ASN A 53 2.07 14.67 5.58
CA ASN A 53 1.59 15.55 4.52
C ASN A 53 1.29 14.97 3.13
N LEU A 54 0.15 14.29 2.98
CA LEU A 54 -0.45 14.06 1.66
C LEU A 54 -1.95 14.34 1.71
N GLN A 55 -2.30 15.63 1.70
CA GLN A 55 -3.67 16.13 1.84
C GLN A 55 -4.60 15.89 0.63
N ASN A 56 -4.24 15.10 -0.39
CA ASN A 56 -5.14 14.80 -1.53
C ASN A 56 -4.87 13.45 -2.21
N ILE A 57 -4.23 12.48 -1.54
CA ILE A 57 -4.03 11.13 -2.09
C ILE A 57 -4.90 10.16 -1.30
N HIS A 58 -5.75 9.42 -2.01
CA HIS A 58 -6.54 8.35 -1.41
C HIS A 58 -5.62 7.13 -1.25
N TYR A 59 -5.44 6.68 -0.01
CA TYR A 59 -4.59 5.53 0.33
C TYR A 59 -5.44 4.29 0.43
N ILE A 60 -5.07 3.25 -0.31
CA ILE A 60 -5.47 1.89 0.03
C ILE A 60 -4.39 1.39 1.00
N ASN A 61 -4.63 1.60 2.30
CA ASN A 61 -3.74 1.11 3.35
C ASN A 61 -4.21 -0.28 3.78
N LEU A 62 -3.46 -1.30 3.37
CA LEU A 62 -3.73 -2.68 3.74
C LEU A 62 -2.83 -3.08 4.92
N GLN A 63 -3.11 -2.49 6.07
CA GLN A 63 -2.58 -2.96 7.34
C GLN A 63 -3.37 -4.20 7.78
N LEU A 64 -3.23 -5.30 7.04
CA LEU A 64 -3.75 -6.61 7.45
C LEU A 64 -2.59 -7.40 8.07
N CYS A 65 -2.42 -7.17 9.38
CA CYS A 65 -1.73 -7.93 10.43
C CYS A 65 -1.22 -6.95 11.50
#